data_AF-A0A174FSW9-F1
#
_entry.id   AF-A0A174FSW9-F1
#
_cell.length_a   1.000
_cell.length_b   1.000
_cell.length_c   1.000
_cell.angle_alpha   90.00
_cell.angle_beta   90.00
_cell.angle_gamma   90.00
#
_symmetry.space_group_name_H-M   'P 1'
#
loop_
_entity.id
_entity.type
_entity.pdbx_description
1 polymer ?
#
loop_
_entity_poly.entity_id
_entity_poly.type
_entity_poly.pdbx_seq_one_letter_code
_entity_poly.pdbx_strand_id
1 'polypeptide(L)'
;MAKEQIAVAELVLNMILGKTGGTRVDYFPQKPDFPFDAVYEQAFVHATPESQGISSDLFAALLRELDASKDTEMHHFMALRHGKVICECNFAPYPKGMWHITHSMCKSITGMAIGMLIEEEKLKLDENIYDIFPDHINAFSKIFRPVITVENLLTMTSGVTFNESGIVSGNDWLGSFLNASVNGKPGTEFQYNSLNTYVLSAIVTKRTGETLTEYLTPRLFGPLGITKYYWETCPKGITKGGWGLFLCAEDMAKLGQLYLQRGKWNGQQLVSEYWIEISTARHLKTQNDTYGYGYQLWMEQRPGSFEYNGMLGQNVIIYPDMDMVLVTNAGNKEMFQDCIMLNIIRKYFPVNYHPADVLPENPLSYSLLKRLCGELENGENNNRSTSLRGGWKRNVVSRRKHSDKKYSYRISAAVDRPSDHHSFMRAVSGRTYVMEQQNIGIAPLFVQVFHNNMTDGISEISFTYDAGNFCVFFTEGEVIHKLPVGFGKAADGCVDLHGEHYLVATLGEFARDENDIPVLKLEVTFIEECVKRKAHIFFHEDNGIEIRWNETPGKKMILAGLSSITEELSGNFLYNSLLGDHNITTELLHRLMEQTIEPAVRGYLKRPEETGSIDTDE
;
A
#
# COMPACT_ATOMS: atom_id res chain seq x y z
N MET A 1 27.05 -4.06 -7.14
CA MET A 1 26.50 -5.12 -8.04
C MET A 1 26.63 -6.52 -7.46
N ALA A 2 27.78 -7.22 -7.49
CA ALA A 2 27.82 -8.66 -7.12
C ALA A 2 27.33 -8.98 -5.68
N LYS A 3 27.68 -8.17 -4.68
CA LYS A 3 27.27 -8.40 -3.27
C LYS A 3 25.76 -8.15 -3.03
N GLU A 4 25.20 -7.13 -3.68
CA GLU A 4 23.78 -6.77 -3.57
C GLU A 4 22.91 -7.83 -4.25
N GLN A 5 23.30 -8.21 -5.47
CA GLN A 5 22.62 -9.23 -6.25
C GLN A 5 22.61 -10.59 -5.55
N ILE A 6 23.70 -10.95 -4.84
CA ILE A 6 23.74 -12.15 -4.00
C ILE A 6 22.76 -12.02 -2.82
N ALA A 7 22.71 -10.89 -2.12
CA ALA A 7 21.82 -10.73 -0.97
C ALA A 7 20.34 -10.78 -1.38
N VAL A 8 20.00 -10.18 -2.52
CA VAL A 8 18.65 -10.26 -3.09
C VAL A 8 18.32 -11.69 -3.51
N ALA A 9 19.25 -12.40 -4.17
CA ALA A 9 19.07 -13.80 -4.54
C ALA A 9 18.93 -14.71 -3.31
N GLU A 10 19.70 -14.47 -2.25
CA GLU A 10 19.59 -15.18 -0.97
C GLU A 10 18.23 -14.95 -0.30
N LEU A 11 17.73 -13.70 -0.29
CA LEU A 11 16.41 -13.37 0.25
C LEU A 11 15.32 -14.13 -0.51
N VAL A 12 15.32 -14.04 -1.85
CA VAL A 12 14.35 -14.73 -2.71
C VAL A 12 14.43 -16.24 -2.51
N LEU A 13 15.64 -16.81 -2.45
CA LEU A 13 15.83 -18.24 -2.21
C LEU A 13 15.34 -18.66 -0.82
N ASN A 14 15.62 -17.89 0.22
CA ASN A 14 15.15 -18.17 1.58
C ASN A 14 13.61 -18.13 1.65
N MET A 15 12.99 -17.15 1.00
CA MET A 15 11.52 -17.07 0.88
C MET A 15 10.95 -18.30 0.16
N ILE A 16 11.56 -18.72 -0.96
CA ILE A 16 11.17 -19.92 -1.71
C ILE A 16 11.31 -21.18 -0.86
N LEU A 17 12.40 -21.29 -0.10
CA LEU A 17 12.68 -22.41 0.79
C LEU A 17 11.87 -22.36 2.09
N GLY A 18 11.02 -21.34 2.28
CA GLY A 18 10.19 -21.20 3.47
C GLY A 18 10.98 -20.92 4.75
N LYS A 19 12.16 -20.31 4.64
CA LYS A 19 12.92 -19.88 5.82
C LYS A 19 12.40 -18.53 6.30
N THR A 20 12.03 -18.47 7.57
CA THR A 20 11.68 -17.23 8.27
C THR A 20 12.98 -16.54 8.70
N GLY A 21 13.15 -15.28 8.30
CA GLY A 21 14.43 -14.56 8.44
C GLY A 21 15.43 -14.80 7.29
N GLY A 22 16.10 -13.72 6.84
CA GLY A 22 17.02 -13.80 5.70
C GLY A 22 17.44 -12.47 5.06
N THR A 23 16.96 -11.34 5.55
CA THR A 23 17.49 -10.03 5.12
C THR A 23 18.80 -9.77 5.85
N ARG A 24 19.74 -9.10 5.17
CA ARG A 24 21.00 -8.65 5.80
C ARG A 24 20.84 -7.29 6.49
N VAL A 25 19.60 -6.94 6.81
CA VAL A 25 19.17 -5.63 7.29
C VAL A 25 18.53 -5.82 8.64
N ASP A 26 19.05 -5.14 9.64
CA ASP A 26 18.52 -5.25 10.99
C ASP A 26 17.11 -4.68 11.05
N TYR A 27 16.17 -5.46 11.60
CA TYR A 27 14.82 -5.00 11.87
C TYR A 27 14.73 -4.43 13.28
N PHE A 28 14.00 -3.33 13.42
CA PHE A 28 13.56 -2.78 14.69
C PHE A 28 12.16 -2.18 14.47
N PRO A 29 11.23 -2.37 15.41
CA PRO A 29 9.91 -1.75 15.32
C PRO A 29 10.05 -0.24 15.39
N GLN A 30 9.44 0.45 14.43
CA GLN A 30 9.48 1.91 14.33
C GLN A 30 8.11 2.53 14.10
N LYS A 31 7.13 1.78 13.56
CA LYS A 31 5.77 2.27 13.33
C LYS A 31 5.06 2.53 14.67
N PRO A 32 4.66 3.78 14.96
CA PRO A 32 3.81 4.07 16.10
C PRO A 32 2.36 3.64 15.82
N ASP A 33 1.59 3.50 16.90
CA ASP A 33 0.13 3.37 16.80
C ASP A 33 -0.47 4.59 16.13
N PHE A 34 -1.55 4.38 15.37
CA PHE A 34 -2.29 5.49 14.80
C PHE A 34 -2.80 6.41 15.93
N PRO A 35 -2.52 7.73 15.90
CA PRO A 35 -2.92 8.64 16.95
C PRO A 35 -4.41 8.99 16.83
N PHE A 36 -5.27 8.08 17.30
CA PHE A 36 -6.73 8.27 17.30
C PHE A 36 -7.15 9.58 17.97
N ASP A 37 -6.48 9.95 19.07
CA ASP A 37 -6.81 11.12 19.90
C ASP A 37 -6.24 12.44 19.36
N ALA A 38 -5.33 12.41 18.37
CA ALA A 38 -4.79 13.64 17.82
C ALA A 38 -5.89 14.43 17.10
N VAL A 39 -5.97 15.74 17.37
CA VAL A 39 -6.94 16.63 16.74
C VAL A 39 -6.45 17.00 15.35
N TYR A 40 -7.36 16.99 14.38
CA TYR A 40 -7.07 17.51 13.05
C TYR A 40 -7.04 19.04 13.10
N GLU A 41 -5.90 19.65 12.76
CA GLU A 41 -5.74 21.09 12.77
C GLU A 41 -5.92 21.67 11.36
N GLN A 42 -6.43 22.90 11.28
CA GLN A 42 -6.64 23.63 10.02
C GLN A 42 -7.45 22.85 8.97
N ALA A 43 -8.56 22.24 9.39
CA ALA A 43 -9.51 21.57 8.48
C ALA A 43 -10.01 22.51 7.39
N PHE A 44 -10.17 21.97 6.17
CA PHE A 44 -10.72 22.74 5.07
C PHE A 44 -12.21 23.04 5.29
N VAL A 45 -12.63 24.20 4.79
CA VAL A 45 -14.05 24.56 4.72
C VAL A 45 -14.69 23.75 3.60
N HIS A 46 -15.87 23.19 3.84
CA HIS A 46 -16.64 22.49 2.82
C HIS A 46 -17.56 23.45 2.05
N ALA A 47 -17.81 23.14 0.78
CA ALA A 47 -18.76 23.82 -0.08
C ALA A 47 -19.55 22.81 -0.93
N THR A 48 -20.69 23.23 -1.50
CA THR A 48 -21.37 22.41 -2.52
C THR A 48 -20.55 22.44 -3.82
N PRO A 49 -20.51 21.35 -4.59
CA PRO A 49 -19.94 21.36 -5.94
C PRO A 49 -20.47 22.53 -6.78
N GLU A 50 -21.77 22.78 -6.74
CA GLU A 50 -22.46 23.80 -7.53
C GLU A 50 -21.95 25.21 -7.21
N SER A 51 -21.78 25.53 -5.92
CA SER A 51 -21.22 26.82 -5.49
C SER A 51 -19.79 27.03 -5.96
N GLN A 52 -19.09 25.96 -6.33
CA GLN A 52 -17.75 25.97 -6.93
C GLN A 52 -17.81 25.48 -8.38
N GLY A 53 -18.91 25.68 -9.10
CA GLY A 53 -18.95 25.56 -10.55
C GLY A 53 -18.89 24.15 -11.15
N ILE A 54 -19.01 23.10 -10.34
CA ILE A 54 -18.98 21.68 -10.78
C ILE A 54 -20.29 21.00 -10.35
N SER A 55 -20.89 20.18 -11.21
CA SER A 55 -22.16 19.51 -10.86
C SER A 55 -21.94 18.37 -9.86
N SER A 56 -22.81 18.26 -8.85
CA SER A 56 -22.86 17.08 -7.98
C SER A 56 -23.10 15.78 -8.78
N ASP A 57 -23.82 15.84 -9.90
CA ASP A 57 -24.06 14.66 -10.76
C ASP A 57 -22.77 14.17 -11.43
N LEU A 58 -21.84 15.08 -11.75
CA LEU A 58 -20.53 14.74 -12.31
C LEU A 58 -19.72 13.93 -11.29
N PHE A 59 -19.65 14.40 -10.04
CA PHE A 59 -18.99 13.66 -8.97
C PHE A 59 -19.69 12.34 -8.67
N ALA A 60 -21.02 12.30 -8.66
CA ALA A 60 -21.75 11.07 -8.42
C ALA A 60 -21.52 10.02 -9.53
N ALA A 61 -21.36 10.46 -10.79
CA ALA A 61 -21.01 9.57 -11.90
C ALA A 61 -19.54 9.10 -11.80
N LEU A 62 -18.61 10.01 -11.51
CA LEU A 62 -17.19 9.71 -11.30
C LEU A 62 -17.00 8.67 -10.19
N LEU A 63 -17.58 8.89 -9.01
CA LEU A 63 -17.45 7.98 -7.87
C LEU A 63 -18.04 6.60 -8.16
N ARG A 64 -19.17 6.51 -8.88
CA ARG A 64 -19.74 5.20 -9.30
C ARG A 64 -18.85 4.46 -10.27
N GLU A 65 -18.20 5.16 -11.20
CA GLU A 65 -17.32 4.52 -12.18
C GLU A 65 -16.00 4.08 -11.53
N LEU A 66 -15.48 4.88 -10.60
CA LEU A 66 -14.32 4.51 -9.77
C LEU A 66 -14.64 3.28 -8.90
N ASP A 67 -15.81 3.23 -8.25
CA ASP A 67 -16.27 2.09 -7.42
C ASP A 67 -16.50 0.82 -8.25
N ALA A 68 -17.12 0.95 -9.42
CA ALA A 68 -17.46 -0.19 -10.26
C ALA A 68 -16.25 -0.86 -10.91
N SER A 69 -15.12 -0.14 -11.02
CA SER A 69 -13.89 -0.69 -11.59
C SER A 69 -13.18 -1.59 -10.57
N LYS A 70 -12.90 -2.83 -10.96
CA LYS A 70 -12.15 -3.78 -10.12
C LYS A 70 -10.65 -3.48 -10.07
N ASP A 71 -10.18 -2.55 -10.88
CA ASP A 71 -8.75 -2.27 -11.02
C ASP A 71 -8.30 -1.04 -10.24
N THR A 72 -9.27 -0.25 -9.74
CA THR A 72 -9.04 0.91 -8.87
C THR A 72 -8.88 0.48 -7.42
N GLU A 73 -9.82 -0.30 -6.87
CA GLU A 73 -9.87 -0.62 -5.43
C GLU A 73 -9.77 0.68 -4.60
N MET A 74 -10.72 1.60 -4.79
CA MET A 74 -10.68 2.91 -4.12
C MET A 74 -10.77 2.80 -2.60
N HIS A 75 -10.03 3.65 -1.89
CA HIS A 75 -10.08 3.79 -0.42
C HIS A 75 -10.62 5.17 -0.03
N HIS A 76 -10.11 6.21 -0.66
CA HIS A 76 -10.52 7.60 -0.44
C HIS A 76 -10.47 8.42 -1.72
N PHE A 77 -11.43 9.34 -1.89
CA PHE A 77 -11.43 10.36 -2.92
C PHE A 77 -11.78 11.72 -2.29
N MET A 78 -10.98 12.74 -2.58
CA MET A 78 -11.26 14.12 -2.20
C MET A 78 -11.01 15.07 -3.37
N ALA A 79 -11.88 16.06 -3.52
CA ALA A 79 -11.72 17.14 -4.47
C ALA A 79 -11.84 18.49 -3.75
N LEU A 80 -10.86 19.36 -3.99
CA LEU A 80 -10.84 20.74 -3.53
C LEU A 80 -10.89 21.66 -4.73
N ARG A 81 -11.66 22.74 -4.63
CA ARG A 81 -11.60 23.87 -5.56
C ARG A 81 -11.65 25.18 -4.79
N HIS A 82 -10.82 26.15 -5.16
CA HIS A 82 -10.72 27.44 -4.48
C HIS A 82 -10.44 27.31 -2.97
N GLY A 83 -9.63 26.33 -2.57
CA GLY A 83 -9.30 26.06 -1.17
C GLY A 83 -10.44 25.48 -0.33
N LYS A 84 -11.49 24.93 -0.95
CA LYS A 84 -12.64 24.32 -0.25
C LYS A 84 -12.87 22.89 -0.70
N VAL A 85 -13.23 22.00 0.22
CA VAL A 85 -13.62 20.63 -0.11
C VAL A 85 -15.01 20.64 -0.75
N ILE A 86 -15.08 20.19 -2.00
CA ILE A 86 -16.33 20.15 -2.78
C ILE A 86 -16.88 18.72 -2.90
N CYS A 87 -16.02 17.72 -2.83
CA CYS A 87 -16.41 16.31 -2.79
C CYS A 87 -15.43 15.53 -1.91
N GLU A 88 -15.95 14.66 -1.06
CA GLU A 88 -15.17 13.74 -0.23
C GLU A 88 -15.97 12.43 -0.12
N CYS A 89 -15.31 11.31 -0.38
CA CYS A 89 -15.91 9.98 -0.30
C CYS A 89 -14.89 8.98 0.23
N ASN A 90 -15.28 8.24 1.26
CA ASN A 90 -14.56 7.07 1.75
C ASN A 90 -15.21 5.82 1.17
N PHE A 91 -14.41 4.79 0.95
CA PHE A 91 -14.87 3.51 0.42
C PHE A 91 -14.64 2.46 1.50
N ALA A 92 -15.66 1.66 1.82
CA ALA A 92 -15.49 0.62 2.82
C ALA A 92 -14.38 -0.38 2.41
N PRO A 93 -13.55 -0.85 3.36
CA PRO A 93 -13.64 -0.65 4.80
C PRO A 93 -12.76 0.50 5.35
N TYR A 94 -12.37 1.48 4.54
CA TYR A 94 -11.41 2.52 4.93
C TYR A 94 -12.10 3.70 5.63
N PRO A 95 -11.89 3.92 6.94
CA PRO A 95 -12.52 5.02 7.67
C PRO A 95 -11.96 6.39 7.28
N LYS A 96 -12.81 7.42 7.43
CA LYS A 96 -12.42 8.82 7.30
C LYS A 96 -11.30 9.18 8.30
N GLY A 97 -10.37 10.03 7.85
CA GLY A 97 -9.39 10.69 8.73
C GLY A 97 -8.27 9.78 9.21
N MET A 98 -8.13 8.60 8.61
CA MET A 98 -7.03 7.68 8.87
C MET A 98 -5.86 7.98 7.92
N TRP A 99 -4.64 7.74 8.39
CA TRP A 99 -3.48 7.83 7.52
C TRP A 99 -3.42 6.65 6.55
N HIS A 100 -2.70 6.83 5.46
CA HIS A 100 -2.37 5.77 4.52
C HIS A 100 -0.89 5.88 4.17
N ILE A 101 -0.24 4.74 3.97
CA ILE A 101 1.07 4.69 3.34
C ILE A 101 1.00 5.42 1.99
N THR A 102 1.90 6.37 1.76
CA THR A 102 1.92 7.23 0.57
C THR A 102 2.76 6.64 -0.57
N HIS A 103 3.58 5.62 -0.28
CA HIS A 103 4.63 5.12 -1.17
C HIS A 103 5.44 6.28 -1.77
N SER A 104 5.60 6.31 -3.10
CA SER A 104 6.39 7.32 -3.80
C SER A 104 5.81 8.74 -3.81
N MET A 105 4.57 8.95 -3.37
CA MET A 105 3.97 10.29 -3.34
C MET A 105 4.80 11.25 -2.46
N CYS A 106 5.42 10.73 -1.39
CA CYS A 106 6.23 11.54 -0.49
C CYS A 106 7.54 12.09 -1.09
N LYS A 107 7.94 11.61 -2.28
CA LYS A 107 9.11 12.14 -3.01
C LYS A 107 8.99 13.64 -3.27
N SER A 108 7.78 14.11 -3.60
CA SER A 108 7.51 15.53 -3.84
C SER A 108 7.72 16.39 -2.59
N ILE A 109 7.53 15.81 -1.40
CA ILE A 109 7.79 16.46 -0.11
C ILE A 109 9.30 16.56 0.15
N THR A 110 10.05 15.51 -0.15
CA THR A 110 11.53 15.58 -0.12
C THR A 110 12.06 16.61 -1.12
N GLY A 111 11.44 16.72 -2.31
CA GLY A 111 11.71 17.79 -3.27
C GLY A 111 11.52 19.18 -2.66
N MET A 112 10.41 19.43 -1.95
CA MET A 112 10.20 20.70 -1.24
C MET A 112 11.32 21.01 -0.24
N ALA A 113 11.77 20.02 0.55
CA ALA A 113 12.85 20.23 1.52
C ALA A 113 14.15 20.67 0.83
N ILE A 114 14.46 20.10 -0.33
CA ILE A 114 15.61 20.50 -1.15
C ILE A 114 15.46 21.93 -1.67
N GLY A 115 14.26 22.30 -2.11
CA GLY A 115 13.94 23.68 -2.47
C GLY A 115 14.18 24.67 -1.34
N MET A 116 13.71 24.36 -0.13
CA MET A 116 13.95 25.16 1.07
C MET A 116 15.45 25.30 1.37
N LEU A 117 16.25 24.24 1.24
CA LEU A 117 17.72 24.34 1.43
C LEU A 117 18.42 25.19 0.37
N ILE A 118 17.94 25.19 -0.86
CA ILE A 118 18.47 26.04 -1.94
C ILE A 118 18.15 27.52 -1.63
N GLU A 119 16.94 27.81 -1.16
CA GLU A 119 16.54 29.15 -0.71
C GLU A 119 17.31 29.63 0.52
N GLU A 120 17.64 28.72 1.44
CA GLU A 120 18.50 28.98 2.59
C GLU A 120 20.00 29.11 2.21
N GLU A 121 20.34 29.04 0.92
CA GLU A 121 21.71 29.07 0.37
C GLU A 121 22.63 27.94 0.91
N LYS A 122 22.04 26.88 1.46
CA LYS A 122 22.75 25.71 2.02
C LYS A 122 23.08 24.63 1.00
N LEU A 123 22.48 24.72 -0.18
CA LEU A 123 22.59 23.72 -1.24
C LEU A 123 22.48 24.38 -2.62
N LYS A 124 23.12 23.79 -3.63
CA LYS A 124 22.97 24.19 -5.03
C LYS A 124 22.60 23.00 -5.89
N LEU A 125 21.86 23.25 -6.97
CA LEU A 125 21.42 22.21 -7.91
C LEU A 125 22.58 21.50 -8.61
N ASP A 126 23.63 22.25 -8.97
CA ASP A 126 24.81 21.76 -9.67
C ASP A 126 25.88 21.16 -8.73
N GLU A 127 25.60 21.12 -7.42
CA GLU A 127 26.56 20.60 -6.46
C GLU A 127 26.70 19.09 -6.61
N ASN A 128 27.96 18.63 -6.60
CA ASN A 128 28.30 17.23 -6.72
C ASN A 128 28.06 16.50 -5.39
N ILE A 129 27.32 15.40 -5.44
CA ILE A 129 26.98 14.60 -4.25
C ILE A 129 28.21 14.08 -3.51
N TYR A 130 29.33 13.88 -4.21
CA TYR A 130 30.60 13.42 -3.64
C TYR A 130 31.38 14.50 -2.90
N ASP A 131 31.06 15.77 -3.12
CA ASP A 131 31.58 16.89 -2.33
C ASP A 131 30.77 17.10 -1.06
N ILE A 132 29.49 16.72 -1.06
CA ILE A 132 28.60 16.75 0.11
C ILE A 132 28.97 15.65 1.12
N PHE A 133 29.35 14.47 0.62
CA PHE A 133 29.70 13.29 1.44
C PHE A 133 31.16 12.82 1.23
N PRO A 134 32.17 13.66 1.53
CA PRO A 134 33.56 13.31 1.28
C PRO A 134 34.03 12.11 2.11
N ASP A 135 33.45 11.90 3.31
CA ASP A 135 33.84 10.84 4.24
C ASP A 135 33.34 9.44 3.83
N HIS A 136 32.45 9.36 2.83
CA HIS A 136 31.84 8.11 2.38
C HIS A 136 32.50 7.52 1.12
N ILE A 137 33.50 8.20 0.56
CA ILE A 137 34.20 7.80 -0.67
C ILE A 137 35.70 7.99 -0.51
N ASN A 138 36.48 6.98 -0.92
CA ASN A 138 37.93 7.13 -0.99
C ASN A 138 38.32 8.17 -2.05
N ALA A 139 39.22 9.10 -1.71
CA ALA A 139 39.72 10.16 -2.59
C ALA A 139 40.19 9.64 -3.96
N PHE A 140 40.80 8.44 -4.02
CA PHE A 140 41.22 7.82 -5.27
C PHE A 140 40.02 7.41 -6.16
N SER A 141 38.97 6.86 -5.57
CA SER A 141 37.74 6.46 -6.28
C SER A 141 36.97 7.68 -6.80
N LYS A 142 37.06 8.83 -6.14
CA LYS A 142 36.40 10.07 -6.54
C LYS A 142 36.90 10.61 -7.88
N ILE A 143 38.21 10.47 -8.18
CA ILE A 143 38.83 10.99 -9.41
C ILE A 143 38.26 10.34 -10.67
N PHE A 144 37.87 9.07 -10.58
CA PHE A 144 37.40 8.29 -11.73
C PHE A 144 35.87 8.20 -11.82
N ARG A 145 35.13 8.82 -10.89
CA ARG A 145 33.66 8.81 -10.90
C ARG A 145 33.11 9.95 -11.76
N PRO A 146 32.03 9.71 -12.52
CA PRO A 146 31.33 10.78 -13.21
C PRO A 146 30.71 11.73 -12.17
N VAL A 147 30.62 13.02 -12.49
CA VAL A 147 29.94 14.00 -11.62
C VAL A 147 28.45 13.69 -11.60
N ILE A 148 27.90 13.54 -10.39
CA ILE A 148 26.45 13.41 -10.16
C ILE A 148 26.02 14.59 -9.31
N THR A 149 25.07 15.36 -9.81
CA THR A 149 24.59 16.58 -9.15
C THR A 149 23.31 16.35 -8.36
N VAL A 150 22.96 17.29 -7.47
CA VAL A 150 21.66 17.33 -6.78
C VAL A 150 20.51 17.33 -7.79
N GLU A 151 20.64 18.11 -8.87
CA GLU A 151 19.66 18.13 -9.96
C GLU A 151 19.45 16.74 -10.57
N ASN A 152 20.53 15.98 -10.81
CA ASN A 152 20.40 14.63 -11.36
C ASN A 152 19.64 13.67 -10.43
N LEU A 153 19.69 13.88 -9.10
CA LEU A 153 18.87 13.13 -8.17
C LEU A 153 17.40 13.56 -8.26
N LEU A 154 17.13 14.87 -8.31
CA LEU A 154 15.78 15.44 -8.40
C LEU A 154 15.04 15.00 -9.67
N THR A 155 15.77 14.84 -10.78
CA THR A 155 15.23 14.50 -12.10
C THR A 155 15.25 13.01 -12.42
N MET A 156 15.70 12.15 -11.49
CA MET A 156 15.87 10.71 -11.71
C MET A 156 16.81 10.38 -12.89
N THR A 157 17.94 11.07 -13.00
CA THR A 157 18.93 10.89 -14.08
C THR A 157 20.35 10.65 -13.57
N SER A 158 20.50 10.08 -12.37
CA SER A 158 21.82 9.81 -11.80
C SER A 158 22.57 8.69 -12.52
N GLY A 159 21.85 7.73 -13.11
CA GLY A 159 22.41 6.52 -13.71
C GLY A 159 22.96 5.52 -12.67
N VAL A 160 22.75 5.74 -11.37
CA VAL A 160 23.30 4.90 -10.31
C VAL A 160 22.56 3.56 -10.25
N THR A 161 23.33 2.47 -10.25
CA THR A 161 22.84 1.08 -10.29
C THR A 161 22.26 0.58 -8.96
N PHE A 162 22.56 1.22 -7.83
CA PHE A 162 21.96 0.86 -6.54
C PHE A 162 20.52 1.37 -6.47
N ASN A 163 19.57 0.44 -6.57
CA ASN A 163 18.13 0.68 -6.65
C ASN A 163 17.40 0.10 -5.42
N GLU A 164 16.06 0.10 -5.47
CA GLU A 164 15.17 -0.36 -4.41
C GLU A 164 15.46 -1.79 -3.94
N SER A 165 15.89 -2.68 -4.85
CA SER A 165 16.27 -4.05 -4.47
C SER A 165 17.55 -4.08 -3.63
N GLY A 166 18.44 -3.09 -3.80
CA GLY A 166 19.71 -3.01 -3.08
C GLY A 166 19.55 -2.77 -1.58
N ILE A 167 18.40 -2.27 -1.11
CA ILE A 167 18.19 -1.94 0.31
C ILE A 167 18.27 -3.17 1.21
N VAL A 168 17.95 -4.37 0.68
CA VAL A 168 18.01 -5.63 1.44
C VAL A 168 19.44 -6.16 1.64
N SER A 169 20.44 -5.53 1.01
CA SER A 169 21.81 -6.02 0.99
C SER A 169 22.67 -5.62 2.20
N GLY A 170 22.20 -4.67 3.00
CA GLY A 170 22.87 -4.23 4.24
C GLY A 170 22.35 -2.89 4.76
N ASN A 171 22.83 -2.49 5.94
CA ASN A 171 22.34 -1.30 6.66
C ASN A 171 22.81 0.05 6.10
N ASP A 172 23.93 0.09 5.35
CA ASP A 172 24.54 1.36 4.89
C ASP A 172 24.13 1.73 3.46
N TRP A 173 22.87 2.12 3.27
CA TRP A 173 22.34 2.44 1.94
C TRP A 173 23.02 3.64 1.28
N LEU A 174 23.40 4.65 2.07
CA LEU A 174 24.10 5.84 1.55
C LEU A 174 25.49 5.47 1.03
N GLY A 175 26.26 4.71 1.83
CA GLY A 175 27.55 4.19 1.41
C GLY A 175 27.46 3.33 0.17
N SER A 176 26.46 2.43 0.10
CA SER A 176 26.22 1.57 -1.07
C SER A 176 25.89 2.39 -2.33
N PHE A 177 24.97 3.35 -2.24
CA PHE A 177 24.63 4.22 -3.38
C PHE A 177 25.83 5.02 -3.88
N LEU A 178 26.53 5.69 -2.96
CA LEU A 178 27.69 6.52 -3.27
C LEU A 178 28.86 5.72 -3.86
N ASN A 179 28.93 4.41 -3.57
CA ASN A 179 29.98 3.52 -4.06
C ASN A 179 29.53 2.60 -5.22
N ALA A 180 28.26 2.66 -5.64
CA ALA A 180 27.75 1.86 -6.75
C ALA A 180 28.27 2.35 -8.11
N SER A 181 28.10 1.49 -9.12
CA SER A 181 28.43 1.78 -10.51
C SER A 181 27.40 2.75 -11.11
N VAL A 182 27.85 3.55 -12.08
CA VAL A 182 27.02 4.51 -12.81
C VAL A 182 26.93 4.06 -14.26
N ASN A 183 25.71 3.88 -14.76
CA ASN A 183 25.43 3.54 -16.13
C ASN A 183 25.13 4.80 -16.93
N GLY A 184 25.75 4.91 -18.11
CA GLY A 184 25.56 6.07 -18.98
C GLY A 184 26.14 7.36 -18.39
N LYS A 185 25.69 8.50 -18.93
CA LYS A 185 26.10 9.84 -18.49
C LYS A 185 25.03 10.42 -17.57
N PRO A 186 25.35 10.85 -16.34
CA PRO A 186 24.39 11.54 -15.49
C PRO A 186 23.76 12.75 -16.19
N GLY A 187 22.45 12.91 -16.03
CA GLY A 187 21.67 13.98 -16.65
C GLY A 187 21.10 13.68 -18.04
N THR A 188 21.43 12.53 -18.66
CA THR A 188 20.98 12.27 -20.04
C THR A 188 19.77 11.36 -20.17
N GLU A 189 19.61 10.38 -19.27
CA GLU A 189 18.55 9.37 -19.36
C GLU A 189 17.74 9.29 -18.07
N PHE A 190 16.42 9.24 -18.21
CA PHE A 190 15.50 9.03 -17.09
C PHE A 190 15.52 7.57 -16.65
N GLN A 191 15.86 7.35 -15.39
CA GLN A 191 15.88 6.05 -14.73
C GLN A 191 15.29 6.24 -13.32
N TYR A 192 14.02 5.84 -13.17
CA TYR A 192 13.32 5.96 -11.90
C TYR A 192 14.02 5.11 -10.83
N ASN A 193 14.49 5.75 -9.77
CA ASN A 193 15.20 5.10 -8.67
C ASN A 193 14.95 5.87 -7.37
N SER A 194 14.22 5.26 -6.43
CA SER A 194 13.86 5.85 -5.15
C SER A 194 15.06 6.15 -4.26
N LEU A 195 16.23 5.54 -4.52
CA LEU A 195 17.45 5.84 -3.78
C LEU A 195 18.03 7.20 -4.15
N ASN A 196 17.69 7.77 -5.32
CA ASN A 196 18.00 9.18 -5.60
C ASN A 196 17.34 10.08 -4.55
N THR A 197 16.06 9.83 -4.24
CA THR A 197 15.32 10.58 -3.22
C THR A 197 15.83 10.31 -1.81
N TYR A 198 16.20 9.06 -1.50
CA TYR A 198 16.84 8.75 -0.21
C TYR A 198 18.13 9.55 0.00
N VAL A 199 18.96 9.70 -1.05
CA VAL A 199 20.16 10.54 -0.96
C VAL A 199 19.81 12.02 -0.79
N LEU A 200 18.75 12.52 -1.40
CA LEU A 200 18.24 13.87 -1.12
C LEU A 200 17.86 14.05 0.37
N SER A 201 17.19 13.06 0.96
CA SER A 201 16.93 13.05 2.42
C SER A 201 18.23 13.06 3.24
N ALA A 202 19.22 12.25 2.85
CA ALA A 202 20.54 12.26 3.50
C ALA A 202 21.27 13.61 3.35
N ILE A 203 21.09 14.31 2.23
CA ILE A 203 21.65 15.66 2.00
C ILE A 203 21.02 16.64 3.00
N VAL A 204 19.70 16.58 3.21
CA VAL A 204 19.03 17.40 4.23
C VAL A 204 19.65 17.17 5.59
N THR A 205 19.85 15.91 5.99
CA THR A 205 20.51 15.59 7.25
C THR A 205 21.96 16.06 7.34
N LYS A 206 22.74 15.91 6.27
CA LYS A 206 24.13 16.38 6.24
C LYS A 206 24.25 17.90 6.37
N ARG A 207 23.31 18.65 5.78
CA ARG A 207 23.35 20.12 5.74
C ARG A 207 22.77 20.78 6.99
N THR A 208 21.84 20.12 7.65
CA THR A 208 21.10 20.69 8.78
C THR A 208 21.52 20.10 10.13
N GLY A 209 21.98 18.85 10.15
CA GLY A 209 22.13 18.06 11.37
C GLY A 209 20.81 17.48 11.90
N GLU A 210 19.70 17.71 11.21
CA GLU A 210 18.35 17.24 11.55
C GLU A 210 17.93 16.11 10.59
N THR A 211 17.12 15.15 11.03
CA THR A 211 16.45 14.24 10.09
C THR A 211 15.52 15.04 9.16
N LEU A 212 15.17 14.49 7.99
CA LEU A 212 14.23 15.14 7.08
C LEU A 212 12.91 15.48 7.77
N THR A 213 12.41 14.55 8.59
CA THR A 213 11.19 14.74 9.38
C THR A 213 11.34 15.89 10.37
N GLU A 214 12.43 15.95 11.14
CA GLU A 214 12.69 17.04 12.10
C GLU A 214 12.83 18.39 11.39
N TYR A 215 13.52 18.44 10.25
CA TYR A 215 13.67 19.66 9.45
C TYR A 215 12.32 20.21 8.96
N LEU A 216 11.46 19.33 8.44
CA LEU A 216 10.15 19.68 7.87
C LEU A 216 9.07 19.94 8.93
N THR A 217 9.18 19.37 10.13
CA THR A 217 8.16 19.50 11.17
C THR A 217 7.82 20.96 11.50
N PRO A 218 8.76 21.85 11.86
CA PRO A 218 8.45 23.24 12.17
C PRO A 218 8.28 24.13 10.91
N ARG A 219 8.76 23.69 9.75
CA ARG A 219 8.83 24.52 8.52
C ARG A 219 7.66 24.27 7.56
N LEU A 220 7.11 23.07 7.56
CA LEU A 220 6.08 22.62 6.64
C LEU A 220 4.88 22.01 7.37
N PHE A 221 5.10 20.93 8.14
CA PHE A 221 3.99 20.19 8.74
C PHE A 221 3.24 21.01 9.79
N GLY A 222 3.95 21.66 10.72
CA GLY A 222 3.37 22.53 11.74
C GLY A 222 2.57 23.70 11.15
N PRO A 223 3.14 24.52 10.25
CA PRO A 223 2.40 25.61 9.60
C PRO A 223 1.16 25.17 8.82
N LEU A 224 1.15 23.96 8.26
CA LEU A 224 -0.02 23.36 7.59
C LEU A 224 -1.00 22.69 8.56
N GLY A 225 -0.66 22.54 9.84
CA GLY A 225 -1.47 21.79 10.82
C GLY A 225 -1.52 20.29 10.51
N ILE A 226 -0.46 19.74 9.93
CA ILE A 226 -0.31 18.30 9.69
C ILE A 226 0.25 17.68 10.98
N THR A 227 -0.61 16.98 11.71
CA THR A 227 -0.29 16.44 13.05
C THR A 227 -0.24 14.92 13.10
N LYS A 228 -0.85 14.23 12.13
CA LYS A 228 -0.93 12.76 12.06
C LYS A 228 -0.08 12.22 10.91
N TYR A 229 1.21 12.02 11.18
CA TYR A 229 2.12 11.46 10.20
C TYR A 229 3.17 10.57 10.85
N TYR A 230 3.72 9.67 10.06
CA TYR A 230 4.84 8.83 10.45
C TYR A 230 5.73 8.59 9.23
N TRP A 231 7.03 8.82 9.35
CA TRP A 231 7.99 8.60 8.26
C TRP A 231 9.13 7.69 8.72
N GLU A 232 9.15 6.49 8.15
CA GLU A 232 10.16 5.48 8.42
C GLU A 232 11.60 5.94 8.12
N THR A 233 12.53 5.33 8.84
CA THR A 233 13.97 5.54 8.68
C THR A 233 14.67 4.28 8.19
N CYS A 234 15.88 4.45 7.64
CA CYS A 234 16.80 3.34 7.41
C CYS A 234 17.45 2.91 8.74
N PRO A 235 18.15 1.76 8.78
CA PRO A 235 18.83 1.30 10.00
C PRO A 235 19.89 2.23 10.57
N LYS A 236 20.34 3.23 9.79
CA LYS A 236 21.27 4.28 10.25
C LYS A 236 20.57 5.57 10.67
N GLY A 237 19.23 5.57 10.78
CA GLY A 237 18.42 6.69 11.26
C GLY A 237 18.13 7.79 10.23
N ILE A 238 18.49 7.60 8.96
CA ILE A 238 18.17 8.56 7.89
C ILE A 238 16.72 8.29 7.43
N THR A 239 15.86 9.32 7.44
CA THR A 239 14.48 9.24 6.91
C THR A 239 14.49 8.74 5.47
N LYS A 240 13.61 7.78 5.14
CA LYS A 240 13.59 7.14 3.81
C LYS A 240 13.40 8.13 2.65
N GLY A 241 12.58 9.16 2.82
CA GLY A 241 12.43 10.28 1.88
C GLY A 241 11.70 9.95 0.56
N GLY A 242 11.85 8.75 0.03
CA GLY A 242 11.21 8.31 -1.22
C GLY A 242 10.05 7.34 -1.06
N TRP A 243 9.84 6.81 0.15
CA TRP A 243 8.75 5.93 0.56
C TRP A 243 8.62 5.93 2.09
N GLY A 244 7.71 5.15 2.66
CA GLY A 244 7.59 4.94 4.11
C GLY A 244 6.94 6.10 4.88
N LEU A 245 6.26 7.02 4.20
CA LEU A 245 5.51 8.10 4.83
C LEU A 245 4.03 7.73 4.89
N PHE A 246 3.41 7.86 6.07
CA PHE A 246 1.98 7.76 6.30
C PHE A 246 1.39 9.16 6.48
N LEU A 247 0.30 9.46 5.75
CA LEU A 247 -0.41 10.74 5.82
C LEU A 247 -1.92 10.55 5.68
N CYS A 248 -2.70 11.42 6.33
CA CYS A 248 -4.13 11.53 6.07
C CYS A 248 -4.40 12.18 4.71
N ALA A 249 -5.50 11.80 4.05
CA ALA A 249 -5.85 12.32 2.72
C ALA A 249 -6.02 13.85 2.69
N GLU A 250 -6.59 14.44 3.75
CA GLU A 250 -6.74 15.89 3.84
C GLU A 250 -5.38 16.60 4.02
N ASP A 251 -4.39 15.95 4.65
CA ASP A 251 -3.03 16.48 4.73
C ASP A 251 -2.28 16.37 3.39
N MET A 252 -2.55 15.32 2.60
CA MET A 252 -2.13 15.25 1.20
C MET A 252 -2.72 16.40 0.38
N ALA A 253 -4.00 16.74 0.59
CA ALA A 253 -4.65 17.87 -0.05
C ALA A 253 -4.02 19.21 0.33
N LYS A 254 -3.65 19.42 1.60
CA LYS A 254 -2.93 20.63 2.04
C LYS A 254 -1.61 20.82 1.29
N LEU A 255 -0.85 19.75 1.08
CA LEU A 255 0.40 19.79 0.30
C LEU A 255 0.14 20.13 -1.17
N GLY A 256 -0.93 19.61 -1.77
CA GLY A 256 -1.34 19.98 -3.13
C GLY A 256 -1.80 21.44 -3.23
N GLN A 257 -2.62 21.88 -2.28
CA GLN A 257 -3.13 23.24 -2.20
C GLN A 257 -2.00 24.26 -1.99
N LEU A 258 -0.96 23.91 -1.24
CA LEU A 258 0.25 24.72 -1.09
C LEU A 258 0.95 24.96 -2.44
N TYR A 259 1.14 23.91 -3.25
CA TYR A 259 1.70 24.07 -4.60
C TYR A 259 0.80 24.91 -5.50
N LEU A 260 -0.51 24.68 -5.44
CA LEU A 260 -1.50 25.46 -6.19
C LEU A 260 -1.46 26.95 -5.80
N GLN A 261 -1.18 27.25 -4.53
CA GLN A 261 -0.97 28.60 -4.00
C GLN A 261 0.47 29.10 -4.14
N ARG A 262 1.29 28.46 -4.98
CA ARG A 262 2.69 28.83 -5.24
C ARG A 262 3.52 28.95 -3.96
N GLY A 263 3.31 28.02 -3.04
CA GLY A 263 4.07 27.89 -1.80
C GLY A 263 3.65 28.83 -0.67
N LYS A 264 2.56 29.57 -0.84
CA LYS A 264 2.01 30.47 0.19
C LYS A 264 0.85 29.81 0.93
N TRP A 265 0.91 29.81 2.26
CA TRP A 265 -0.16 29.31 3.13
C TRP A 265 -0.52 30.35 4.19
N ASN A 266 -1.81 30.69 4.33
CA ASN A 266 -2.30 31.67 5.31
C ASN A 266 -1.50 32.99 5.36
N GLY A 267 -1.01 33.47 4.21
CA GLY A 267 -0.23 34.70 4.11
C GLY A 267 1.29 34.51 4.24
N GLN A 268 1.77 33.38 4.74
CA GLN A 268 3.18 33.05 4.90
C GLN A 268 3.71 32.29 3.67
N GLN A 269 4.89 32.67 3.17
CA GLN A 269 5.61 31.89 2.16
C GLN A 269 6.34 30.73 2.86
N LEU A 270 5.91 29.49 2.63
CA LEU A 270 6.55 28.29 3.20
C LEU A 270 7.60 27.70 2.25
N VAL A 271 7.33 27.72 0.95
CA VAL A 271 8.22 27.27 -0.13
C VAL A 271 8.25 28.38 -1.16
N SER A 272 9.39 28.85 -1.69
CA SER A 272 9.36 29.98 -2.63
C SER A 272 8.57 29.71 -3.90
N GLU A 273 7.97 30.76 -4.44
CA GLU A 273 7.35 30.73 -5.76
C GLU A 273 8.33 30.27 -6.85
N TYR A 274 9.61 30.67 -6.74
CA TYR A 274 10.67 30.23 -7.66
C TYR A 274 10.84 28.71 -7.65
N TRP A 275 10.89 28.09 -6.47
CA TRP A 275 10.99 26.63 -6.37
C TRP A 275 9.77 25.94 -6.98
N ILE A 276 8.56 26.43 -6.70
CA ILE A 276 7.33 25.86 -7.30
C ILE A 276 7.37 25.94 -8.82
N GLU A 277 7.81 27.06 -9.39
CA GLU A 277 7.92 27.25 -10.84
C GLU A 277 8.92 26.26 -11.48
N ILE A 278 10.14 26.17 -10.96
CA ILE A 278 11.16 25.30 -11.57
C ILE A 278 10.89 23.82 -11.30
N SER A 279 10.29 23.46 -10.16
CA SER A 279 10.01 22.06 -9.81
C SER A 279 8.87 21.47 -10.65
N THR A 280 7.92 22.31 -11.06
CA THR A 280 6.77 21.92 -11.90
C THR A 280 7.03 22.06 -13.41
N ALA A 281 8.23 22.52 -13.80
CA ALA A 281 8.64 22.52 -15.20
C ALA A 281 8.99 21.10 -15.68
N ARG A 282 8.67 20.80 -16.95
CA ARG A 282 9.08 19.55 -17.59
C ARG A 282 10.58 19.61 -17.90
N HIS A 283 11.39 18.86 -17.16
CA HIS A 283 12.84 18.79 -17.36
C HIS A 283 13.23 17.68 -18.34
N LEU A 284 12.57 16.53 -18.30
CA LEU A 284 12.91 15.35 -19.11
C LEU A 284 11.69 14.66 -19.72
N LYS A 285 11.99 13.85 -20.74
CA LYS A 285 11.09 12.81 -21.23
C LYS A 285 11.23 11.56 -20.35
N THR A 286 10.10 10.96 -19.97
CA THR A 286 10.08 9.68 -19.26
C THR A 286 10.21 8.52 -20.27
N GLN A 287 10.55 7.31 -19.81
CA GLN A 287 10.79 6.15 -20.68
C GLN A 287 9.60 5.81 -21.61
N ASN A 288 8.37 6.15 -21.21
CA ASN A 288 7.15 5.92 -22.00
C ASN A 288 6.61 7.20 -22.68
N ASP A 289 7.35 8.32 -22.61
CA ASP A 289 6.98 9.65 -23.13
C ASP A 289 5.54 10.10 -22.81
N THR A 290 5.00 9.73 -21.64
CA THR A 290 3.60 10.04 -21.28
C THR A 290 3.41 11.55 -21.18
N TYR A 291 3.92 12.19 -20.13
CA TYR A 291 3.73 13.64 -19.90
C TYR A 291 5.00 14.36 -19.46
N GLY A 292 5.96 13.64 -18.87
CA GLY A 292 7.26 14.17 -18.44
C GLY A 292 7.42 14.18 -16.91
N TYR A 293 8.59 14.63 -16.47
CA TYR A 293 8.96 14.66 -15.05
C TYR A 293 9.61 16.00 -14.68
N GLY A 294 9.26 16.49 -13.50
CA GLY A 294 9.79 17.69 -12.86
C GLY A 294 10.84 17.35 -11.78
N TYR A 295 10.95 18.20 -10.76
CA TYR A 295 11.76 17.89 -9.58
C TYR A 295 10.94 17.11 -8.55
N GLN A 296 10.99 15.76 -8.65
CA GLN A 296 10.21 14.83 -7.84
C GLN A 296 8.68 14.93 -8.05
N LEU A 297 8.26 15.39 -9.23
CA LEU A 297 6.87 15.64 -9.61
C LEU A 297 6.59 15.02 -10.97
N TRP A 298 5.46 14.34 -11.13
CA TRP A 298 5.07 13.88 -12.44
C TRP A 298 4.19 14.91 -13.14
N MET A 299 4.37 15.05 -14.45
CA MET A 299 3.53 15.93 -15.24
C MET A 299 2.24 15.21 -15.63
N GLU A 300 1.19 15.97 -15.97
CA GLU A 300 -0.10 15.44 -16.40
C GLU A 300 -0.44 15.78 -17.86
N GLN A 301 -1.46 15.10 -18.39
CA GLN A 301 -1.94 15.33 -19.77
C GLN A 301 -2.45 16.76 -19.96
N ARG A 302 -3.12 17.30 -18.93
CA ARG A 302 -3.63 18.68 -18.94
C ARG A 302 -2.44 19.63 -18.83
N PRO A 303 -2.29 20.61 -19.75
CA PRO A 303 -1.15 21.53 -19.72
C PRO A 303 -1.00 22.26 -18.38
N GLY A 304 0.23 22.36 -17.89
CA GLY A 304 0.55 22.99 -16.61
C GLY A 304 0.11 22.20 -15.37
N SER A 305 -0.51 21.04 -15.55
CA SER A 305 -0.92 20.17 -14.45
C SER A 305 0.18 19.17 -14.10
N PHE A 306 0.19 18.76 -12.84
CA PHE A 306 1.21 17.87 -12.28
C PHE A 306 0.62 17.10 -11.10
N GLU A 307 1.30 16.05 -10.67
CA GLU A 307 0.86 15.23 -9.56
C GLU A 307 2.01 14.72 -8.68
N TYR A 308 1.69 14.54 -7.40
CA TYR A 308 2.45 13.66 -6.51
C TYR A 308 1.90 12.26 -6.72
N ASN A 309 2.73 11.32 -7.17
CA ASN A 309 2.29 9.97 -7.53
C ASN A 309 2.98 8.92 -6.66
N GLY A 310 2.16 8.12 -6.01
CA GLY A 310 2.51 6.94 -5.26
C GLY A 310 1.90 5.69 -5.89
N MET A 311 2.65 4.59 -5.79
CA MET A 311 2.20 3.27 -6.21
C MET A 311 0.85 2.90 -5.57
N LEU A 312 0.08 2.03 -6.22
CA LEU A 312 -1.26 1.62 -5.77
C LEU A 312 -2.30 2.75 -5.76
N GLY A 313 -2.00 3.92 -6.33
CA GLY A 313 -3.00 4.98 -6.52
C GLY A 313 -3.03 6.03 -5.40
N GLN A 314 -1.91 6.24 -4.71
CA GLN A 314 -1.75 7.36 -3.77
C GLN A 314 -1.40 8.62 -4.56
N ASN A 315 -2.39 9.44 -4.90
CA ASN A 315 -2.15 10.60 -5.76
C ASN A 315 -2.65 11.90 -5.15
N VAL A 316 -1.92 12.97 -5.46
CA VAL A 316 -2.38 14.35 -5.33
C VAL A 316 -2.22 15.00 -6.70
N ILE A 317 -3.32 15.26 -7.38
CA ILE A 317 -3.37 15.79 -8.74
C ILE A 317 -3.72 17.27 -8.64
N ILE A 318 -2.92 18.13 -9.26
CA ILE A 318 -3.10 19.58 -9.23
C ILE A 318 -3.42 20.07 -10.64
N TYR A 319 -4.54 20.77 -10.77
CA TYR A 319 -5.01 21.39 -12.00
C TYR A 319 -5.06 22.93 -11.81
N PRO A 320 -3.95 23.65 -12.11
CA PRO A 320 -3.87 25.09 -11.86
C PRO A 320 -4.88 25.94 -12.62
N ASP A 321 -5.23 25.54 -13.85
CA ASP A 321 -6.21 26.22 -14.70
C ASP A 321 -7.65 26.12 -14.16
N MET A 322 -7.94 25.12 -13.33
CA MET A 322 -9.22 24.92 -12.67
C MET A 322 -9.23 25.35 -11.20
N ASP A 323 -8.08 25.78 -10.66
CA ASP A 323 -7.83 26.00 -9.23
C ASP A 323 -8.31 24.82 -8.38
N MET A 324 -7.92 23.60 -8.81
CA MET A 324 -8.44 22.34 -8.27
C MET A 324 -7.33 21.38 -7.83
N VAL A 325 -7.55 20.70 -6.71
CA VAL A 325 -6.72 19.59 -6.21
C VAL A 325 -7.60 18.34 -6.06
N LEU A 326 -7.14 17.20 -6.56
CA LEU A 326 -7.77 15.90 -6.35
C LEU A 326 -6.83 15.01 -5.55
N VAL A 327 -7.35 14.29 -4.57
CA VAL A 327 -6.60 13.30 -3.80
C VAL A 327 -7.27 11.94 -3.96
N THR A 328 -6.45 10.91 -4.21
CA THR A 328 -6.87 9.52 -4.19
C THR A 328 -5.98 8.70 -3.27
N ASN A 329 -6.60 7.80 -2.51
CA ASN A 329 -5.95 6.64 -1.92
C ASN A 329 -6.66 5.40 -2.45
N ALA A 330 -5.90 4.39 -2.85
CA ALA A 330 -6.44 3.20 -3.49
C ALA A 330 -5.51 1.98 -3.33
N GLY A 331 -5.93 0.84 -3.86
CA GLY A 331 -5.18 -0.41 -3.96
C GLY A 331 -5.00 -0.83 -5.43
N ASN A 332 -4.71 0.13 -6.32
CA ASN A 332 -4.72 -0.05 -7.78
C ASN A 332 -3.90 -1.28 -8.19
N LYS A 333 -4.40 -2.04 -9.18
CA LYS A 333 -3.68 -3.21 -9.72
C LYS A 333 -2.58 -2.88 -10.72
N GLU A 334 -2.49 -1.62 -11.12
CA GLU A 334 -1.56 -1.12 -12.11
C GLU A 334 -0.52 -0.19 -11.47
N MET A 335 0.72 -0.34 -11.93
CA MET A 335 1.83 0.51 -11.54
C MET A 335 1.84 1.73 -12.46
N PHE A 336 2.01 2.94 -11.91
CA PHE A 336 2.27 4.21 -12.63
C PHE A 336 1.04 4.98 -13.20
N GLN A 337 1.36 6.12 -13.81
CA GLN A 337 0.41 7.18 -14.22
C GLN A 337 -0.58 6.79 -15.33
N ASP A 338 -0.33 5.67 -16.02
CA ASP A 338 -1.18 5.16 -17.08
C ASP A 338 -2.00 4.00 -16.52
N CYS A 339 -2.92 4.35 -15.63
CA CYS A 339 -3.81 3.39 -14.96
C CYS A 339 -5.28 3.76 -15.16
N ILE A 340 -6.15 2.77 -15.03
CA ILE A 340 -7.60 2.90 -15.20
C ILE A 340 -8.16 4.02 -14.31
N MET A 341 -7.67 4.16 -13.07
CA MET A 341 -8.12 5.21 -12.15
C MET A 341 -7.90 6.62 -12.72
N LEU A 342 -6.67 6.92 -13.16
CA LEU A 342 -6.36 8.23 -13.74
C LEU A 342 -7.07 8.44 -15.07
N ASN A 343 -7.28 7.38 -15.85
CA ASN A 343 -8.07 7.47 -17.09
C ASN A 343 -9.54 7.79 -16.83
N ILE A 344 -10.13 7.23 -15.77
CA ILE A 344 -11.47 7.62 -15.31
C ILE A 344 -11.47 9.09 -14.88
N ILE A 345 -10.52 9.54 -14.05
CA ILE A 345 -10.45 10.95 -13.63
C ILE A 345 -10.31 11.90 -14.84
N ARG A 346 -9.41 11.59 -15.79
CA ARG A 346 -9.20 12.35 -17.03
C ARG A 346 -10.44 12.35 -17.93
N LYS A 347 -11.25 11.29 -17.93
CA LYS A 347 -12.54 11.24 -18.64
C LYS A 347 -13.56 12.24 -18.07
N TYR A 348 -13.60 12.42 -16.75
CA TYR A 348 -14.52 13.36 -16.09
C TYR A 348 -13.99 14.80 -16.06
N PHE A 349 -12.67 14.98 -16.14
CA PHE A 349 -12.02 16.29 -16.22
C PHE A 349 -11.10 16.41 -17.46
N PRO A 350 -11.62 16.18 -18.69
CA PRO A 350 -10.80 16.17 -19.91
C PRO A 350 -10.17 17.53 -20.15
N VAL A 351 -9.05 17.61 -20.88
CA VAL A 351 -8.27 18.84 -21.07
C VAL A 351 -9.09 20.09 -21.46
N ASN A 352 -10.19 19.91 -22.20
CA ASN A 352 -11.07 21.00 -22.63
C ASN A 352 -12.20 21.34 -21.64
N TYR A 353 -12.36 20.59 -20.54
CA TYR A 353 -13.30 20.89 -19.48
C TYR A 353 -12.81 22.10 -18.68
N HIS A 354 -13.68 23.09 -18.58
CA HIS A 354 -13.49 24.29 -17.77
C HIS A 354 -14.73 24.44 -16.88
N PRO A 355 -14.59 24.34 -15.55
CA PRO A 355 -15.71 24.54 -14.64
C PRO A 355 -16.25 25.96 -14.73
N ALA A 356 -17.54 26.14 -14.45
CA ALA A 356 -18.11 27.48 -14.30
C ALA A 356 -17.54 28.17 -13.05
N ASP A 357 -17.79 29.46 -12.87
CA ASP A 357 -17.49 30.10 -11.57
C ASP A 357 -18.46 29.58 -10.49
N VAL A 358 -19.76 29.58 -10.82
CA VAL A 358 -20.86 29.08 -9.99
C VAL A 358 -21.90 28.43 -10.90
N LEU A 359 -22.48 27.32 -10.46
CA LEU A 359 -23.67 26.72 -11.06
C LEU A 359 -24.91 27.01 -10.20
N PRO A 360 -26.13 27.01 -10.77
CA PRO A 360 -27.35 27.04 -9.98
C PRO A 360 -27.37 25.89 -8.97
N GLU A 361 -27.71 26.19 -7.71
CA GLU A 361 -27.82 25.19 -6.66
C GLU A 361 -28.80 24.08 -7.06
N ASN A 362 -28.37 22.83 -6.86
CA ASN A 362 -29.19 21.64 -7.11
C ASN A 362 -29.21 20.74 -5.86
N PRO A 363 -30.09 21.05 -4.88
CA PRO A 363 -30.15 20.31 -3.62
C PRO A 363 -30.46 18.82 -3.78
N LEU A 364 -31.17 18.45 -4.85
CA LEU A 364 -31.50 17.05 -5.13
C LEU A 364 -30.23 16.27 -5.53
N SER A 365 -29.49 16.75 -6.54
CA SER A 365 -28.24 16.11 -6.98
C SER A 365 -27.19 16.08 -5.87
N TYR A 366 -27.08 17.17 -5.08
CA TYR A 366 -26.18 17.19 -3.93
C TYR A 366 -26.57 16.17 -2.84
N SER A 367 -27.86 16.03 -2.55
CA SER A 367 -28.36 15.01 -1.60
C SER A 367 -28.11 13.59 -2.10
N LEU A 368 -28.24 13.35 -3.42
CA LEU A 368 -27.94 12.06 -4.04
C LEU A 368 -26.44 11.73 -4.00
N LEU A 369 -25.57 12.72 -4.21
CA LEU A 369 -24.13 12.58 -4.04
C LEU A 369 -23.78 12.22 -2.59
N LYS A 370 -24.31 12.96 -1.60
CA LYS A 370 -24.10 12.66 -0.18
C LYS A 370 -24.57 11.25 0.20
N ARG A 371 -25.74 10.85 -0.32
CA ARG A 371 -26.25 9.50 -0.12
C ARG A 371 -25.32 8.44 -0.72
N LEU A 372 -24.85 8.64 -1.95
CA LEU A 372 -23.89 7.73 -2.58
C LEU A 372 -22.61 7.60 -1.73
N CYS A 373 -22.03 8.72 -1.26
CA CYS A 373 -20.85 8.67 -0.39
C CYS A 373 -21.11 7.83 0.87
N GLY A 374 -22.28 7.99 1.49
CA GLY A 374 -22.68 7.17 2.65
C GLY A 374 -22.88 5.69 2.31
N GLU A 375 -23.44 5.35 1.15
CA GLU A 375 -23.59 3.96 0.68
C GLU A 375 -22.23 3.29 0.44
N LEU A 376 -21.27 4.03 -0.13
CA LEU A 376 -19.89 3.57 -0.38
C LEU A 376 -19.09 3.40 0.91
N GLU A 377 -19.19 4.35 1.84
CA GLU A 377 -18.51 4.32 3.14
C GLU A 377 -19.02 3.16 4.03
N ASN A 378 -20.29 2.79 3.90
CA ASN A 378 -20.87 1.66 4.61
C ASN A 378 -20.73 0.31 3.89
N GLY A 379 -20.23 0.31 2.65
CA GLY A 379 -20.08 -0.91 1.84
C GLY A 379 -21.41 -1.50 1.35
N GLU A 380 -22.49 -0.72 1.29
CA GLU A 380 -23.83 -1.20 0.94
C GLU A 380 -23.96 -1.63 -0.54
N ASN A 381 -23.09 -1.11 -1.42
CA ASN A 381 -23.05 -1.50 -2.83
C ASN A 381 -22.52 -2.92 -3.08
N ASN A 382 -21.74 -3.49 -2.15
CA ASN A 382 -21.22 -4.86 -2.28
C ASN A 382 -22.32 -5.93 -2.29
N ASN A 383 -23.55 -5.57 -1.88
CA ASN A 383 -24.71 -6.46 -1.87
C ASN A 383 -25.53 -6.51 -3.17
N ARG A 384 -25.15 -5.78 -4.24
CA ARG A 384 -25.94 -5.77 -5.50
C ARG A 384 -25.58 -6.85 -6.53
N SER A 385 -24.65 -7.74 -6.25
CA SER A 385 -24.38 -8.90 -7.12
C SER A 385 -24.72 -10.22 -6.42
N THR A 386 -26.00 -10.64 -6.51
CA THR A 386 -26.45 -12.06 -6.66
C THR A 386 -27.99 -12.18 -6.65
N SER A 387 -28.71 -11.41 -7.48
CA SER A 387 -30.14 -11.71 -7.73
C SER A 387 -30.65 -11.32 -9.11
N LEU A 388 -29.87 -11.61 -10.15
CA LEU A 388 -30.40 -11.72 -11.52
C LEU A 388 -29.82 -12.97 -12.21
N ARG A 389 -30.04 -14.15 -11.62
CA ARG A 389 -30.08 -15.40 -12.40
C ARG A 389 -31.52 -15.84 -12.51
N GLY A 390 -32.09 -15.63 -13.70
CA GLY A 390 -33.36 -16.22 -14.09
C GLY A 390 -33.28 -17.74 -13.95
N GLY A 391 -34.09 -18.28 -13.05
CA GLY A 391 -34.28 -19.71 -12.84
C GLY A 391 -35.73 -19.94 -12.45
N TRP A 392 -36.44 -20.72 -13.27
CA TRP A 392 -37.86 -20.99 -13.13
C TRP A 392 -38.18 -21.62 -11.77
N LYS A 393 -39.06 -20.98 -10.98
CA LYS A 393 -39.58 -21.56 -9.73
C LYS A 393 -40.40 -22.82 -10.05
N ARG A 394 -39.87 -24.01 -9.75
CA ARG A 394 -40.67 -25.23 -9.58
C ARG A 394 -40.97 -25.41 -8.10
N ASN A 395 -42.21 -25.12 -7.73
CA ASN A 395 -42.73 -25.46 -6.41
C ASN A 395 -42.81 -26.99 -6.27
N VAL A 396 -41.93 -27.58 -5.45
CA VAL A 396 -42.09 -28.96 -4.99
C VAL A 396 -42.58 -28.92 -3.55
N VAL A 397 -43.82 -29.36 -3.36
CA VAL A 397 -44.46 -29.55 -2.06
C VAL A 397 -43.82 -30.78 -1.38
N SER A 398 -43.16 -30.61 -0.23
CA SER A 398 -42.69 -31.75 0.58
C SER A 398 -43.67 -32.04 1.72
N ARG A 399 -44.08 -33.32 1.81
CA ARG A 399 -44.84 -33.90 2.92
C ARG A 399 -43.89 -34.23 4.07
N ARG A 400 -44.22 -33.80 5.29
CA ARG A 400 -43.53 -34.21 6.53
C ARG A 400 -43.84 -35.67 6.88
N LYS A 401 -42.81 -36.41 7.30
CA LYS A 401 -42.94 -37.62 8.13
C LYS A 401 -41.93 -37.52 9.28
N HIS A 402 -42.42 -37.66 10.51
CA HIS A 402 -41.62 -37.79 11.73
C HIS A 402 -41.03 -39.21 11.82
N SER A 403 -39.77 -39.31 12.27
CA SER A 403 -39.31 -40.42 13.13
C SER A 403 -38.00 -40.08 13.84
N ASP A 404 -37.87 -40.62 15.04
CA ASP A 404 -36.85 -40.39 16.05
C ASP A 404 -35.42 -40.88 15.74
N LYS A 405 -34.48 -40.29 16.51
CA LYS A 405 -33.22 -40.82 17.08
C LYS A 405 -31.85 -40.48 16.47
N LYS A 406 -31.02 -40.01 17.43
CA LYS A 406 -29.56 -40.12 17.65
C LYS A 406 -28.65 -39.14 16.89
N TYR A 407 -28.08 -38.23 17.68
CA TYR A 407 -26.95 -37.37 17.34
C TYR A 407 -25.75 -38.19 16.86
N SER A 408 -25.36 -37.95 15.62
CA SER A 408 -24.01 -38.19 15.10
C SER A 408 -23.61 -36.93 14.33
N TYR A 409 -22.49 -36.31 14.72
CA TYR A 409 -21.97 -35.13 14.04
C TYR A 409 -21.28 -35.59 12.74
N ARG A 410 -22.08 -35.73 11.68
CA ARG A 410 -21.62 -35.67 10.29
C ARG A 410 -21.99 -34.30 9.75
N ILE A 411 -21.02 -33.59 9.16
CA ILE A 411 -21.30 -32.39 8.36
C ILE A 411 -21.98 -32.91 7.07
N SER A 412 -23.31 -33.07 7.08
CA SER A 412 -24.07 -33.47 5.90
C SER A 412 -24.79 -32.28 5.28
N ALA A 413 -24.42 -31.96 4.04
CA ALA A 413 -25.21 -31.55 2.86
C ALA A 413 -26.52 -30.72 3.00
N ALA A 414 -26.75 -29.98 4.08
CA ALA A 414 -27.93 -29.13 4.24
C ALA A 414 -27.55 -27.80 4.91
N VAL A 415 -26.94 -26.91 4.13
CA VAL A 415 -26.64 -25.52 4.54
C VAL A 415 -27.04 -24.65 3.36
N ASP A 416 -28.28 -24.17 3.36
CA ASP A 416 -28.82 -23.38 2.24
C ASP A 416 -29.76 -22.24 2.71
N ARG A 417 -29.63 -21.78 3.96
CA ARG A 417 -30.36 -20.62 4.49
C ARG A 417 -29.48 -19.74 5.40
N PRO A 418 -29.79 -18.44 5.57
CA PRO A 418 -29.07 -17.51 6.47
C PRO A 418 -28.90 -18.02 7.92
N SER A 419 -29.74 -18.98 8.35
CA SER A 419 -29.62 -19.69 9.63
C SER A 419 -28.43 -20.66 9.74
N ASP A 420 -27.81 -21.03 8.62
CA ASP A 420 -26.91 -22.18 8.56
C ASP A 420 -25.43 -21.78 8.71
N HIS A 421 -25.05 -20.52 8.45
CA HIS A 421 -23.70 -20.02 8.77
C HIS A 421 -23.41 -20.11 10.27
N HIS A 422 -24.38 -19.76 11.13
CA HIS A 422 -24.23 -19.91 12.58
C HIS A 422 -24.05 -21.37 13.00
N SER A 423 -24.67 -22.31 12.28
CA SER A 423 -24.49 -23.75 12.55
C SER A 423 -23.07 -24.20 12.20
N PHE A 424 -22.52 -23.71 11.09
CA PHE A 424 -21.14 -23.96 10.69
C PHE A 424 -20.14 -23.31 11.66
N MET A 425 -20.33 -22.03 12.00
CA MET A 425 -19.51 -21.31 12.98
C MET A 425 -19.47 -22.04 14.32
N ARG A 426 -20.62 -22.52 14.82
CA ARG A 426 -20.67 -23.35 16.04
C ARG A 426 -19.93 -24.68 15.88
N ALA A 427 -19.99 -25.30 14.70
CA ALA A 427 -19.34 -26.57 14.45
C ALA A 427 -17.81 -26.47 14.40
N VAL A 428 -17.26 -25.34 13.92
CA VAL A 428 -15.82 -25.08 13.90
C VAL A 428 -15.30 -24.40 15.17
N SER A 429 -16.17 -23.74 15.94
CA SER A 429 -15.80 -23.09 17.19
C SER A 429 -15.17 -24.08 18.17
N GLY A 430 -14.05 -23.68 18.78
CA GLY A 430 -13.26 -24.50 19.70
C GLY A 430 -12.32 -25.49 19.01
N ARG A 431 -12.28 -25.54 17.67
CA ARG A 431 -11.27 -26.33 16.94
C ARG A 431 -9.99 -25.53 16.76
N THR A 432 -8.88 -26.20 17.01
CA THR A 432 -7.52 -25.71 16.72
C THR A 432 -6.87 -26.65 15.72
N TYR A 433 -6.28 -26.09 14.68
CA TYR A 433 -5.58 -26.83 13.64
C TYR A 433 -4.09 -26.45 13.70
N VAL A 434 -3.23 -27.45 13.72
CA VAL A 434 -1.77 -27.28 13.65
C VAL A 434 -1.37 -27.30 12.18
N MET A 435 -0.62 -26.27 11.76
CA MET A 435 -0.18 -26.12 10.37
C MET A 435 1.01 -27.03 10.07
N GLU A 436 0.96 -27.74 8.94
CA GLU A 436 2.06 -28.61 8.49
C GLU A 436 3.29 -27.81 8.03
N GLN A 437 3.07 -26.57 7.57
CA GLN A 437 4.11 -25.65 7.10
C GLN A 437 3.99 -24.34 7.90
N GLN A 438 5.11 -23.90 8.48
CA GLN A 438 5.18 -22.74 9.38
C GLN A 438 6.09 -21.65 8.78
N ASN A 439 5.81 -21.28 7.55
CA ASN A 439 6.59 -20.30 6.77
C ASN A 439 5.70 -19.20 6.14
N ILE A 440 4.41 -19.18 6.49
CA ILE A 440 3.42 -18.25 5.95
C ILE A 440 2.90 -17.39 7.08
N GLY A 441 2.97 -16.08 6.91
CA GLY A 441 2.42 -15.11 7.85
C GLY A 441 1.05 -14.60 7.50
N ILE A 442 0.46 -13.91 8.48
CA ILE A 442 -0.80 -13.17 8.30
C ILE A 442 -0.60 -11.93 7.43
N ALA A 443 0.59 -11.32 7.47
CA ALA A 443 0.94 -10.17 6.67
C ALA A 443 1.17 -10.57 5.20
N PRO A 444 0.66 -9.81 4.21
CA PRO A 444 1.04 -9.97 2.81
C PRO A 444 2.55 -9.89 2.64
N LEU A 445 3.08 -10.66 1.68
CA LEU A 445 4.52 -10.65 1.40
C LEU A 445 4.99 -9.24 1.01
N PHE A 446 4.15 -8.50 0.30
CA PHE A 446 4.40 -7.10 -0.03
C PHE A 446 4.74 -6.24 1.21
N VAL A 447 3.95 -6.33 2.29
CA VAL A 447 4.17 -5.57 3.55
C VAL A 447 5.48 -6.00 4.20
N GLN A 448 5.72 -7.30 4.27
CA GLN A 448 6.93 -7.88 4.88
C GLN A 448 8.21 -7.34 4.22
N VAL A 449 8.25 -7.29 2.89
CA VAL A 449 9.42 -6.83 2.13
C VAL A 449 9.62 -5.31 2.27
N PHE A 450 8.58 -4.50 2.14
CA PHE A 450 8.71 -3.03 2.17
C PHE A 450 9.11 -2.49 3.55
N HIS A 451 8.65 -3.18 4.61
CA HIS A 451 8.93 -2.80 6.00
C HIS A 451 10.09 -3.57 6.62
N ASN A 452 10.69 -4.52 5.90
CA ASN A 452 11.70 -5.43 6.43
C ASN A 452 11.20 -6.18 7.69
N ASN A 453 9.91 -6.48 7.74
CA ASN A 453 9.22 -7.12 8.87
C ASN A 453 8.71 -8.49 8.42
N MET A 454 9.61 -9.47 8.41
CA MET A 454 9.34 -10.81 7.84
C MET A 454 8.48 -11.66 8.77
N THR A 455 7.73 -12.62 8.25
CA THR A 455 6.90 -13.54 9.07
C THR A 455 7.71 -14.52 9.93
N ASP A 456 7.18 -14.86 11.11
CA ASP A 456 7.62 -16.00 11.93
C ASP A 456 6.94 -17.33 11.57
N GLY A 457 5.92 -17.27 10.71
CA GLY A 457 5.14 -18.41 10.26
C GLY A 457 3.99 -18.76 11.21
N ILE A 458 2.80 -18.92 10.63
CA ILE A 458 1.61 -19.37 11.34
C ILE A 458 1.76 -20.84 11.72
N SER A 459 1.77 -21.13 13.02
CA SER A 459 1.86 -22.48 13.57
C SER A 459 0.50 -23.10 13.83
N GLU A 460 -0.49 -22.30 14.25
CA GLU A 460 -1.84 -22.76 14.55
C GLU A 460 -2.91 -21.79 14.05
N ILE A 461 -4.06 -22.33 13.69
CA ILE A 461 -5.30 -21.57 13.44
C ILE A 461 -6.43 -22.12 14.31
N SER A 462 -7.18 -21.24 14.96
CA SER A 462 -8.35 -21.65 15.74
C SER A 462 -9.54 -20.72 15.55
N PHE A 463 -10.72 -21.18 15.94
CA PHE A 463 -11.98 -20.49 15.70
C PHE A 463 -12.77 -20.38 16.99
N THR A 464 -13.42 -19.23 17.21
CA THR A 464 -14.41 -19.08 18.27
C THR A 464 -15.68 -18.46 17.72
N TYR A 465 -16.81 -18.87 18.28
CA TYR A 465 -18.11 -18.28 18.01
C TYR A 465 -18.89 -18.14 19.31
N ASP A 466 -18.93 -16.92 19.84
CA ASP A 466 -19.64 -16.60 21.09
C ASP A 466 -20.54 -15.38 20.92
N ALA A 467 -21.75 -15.45 21.48
CA ALA A 467 -22.76 -14.38 21.45
C ALA A 467 -22.99 -13.70 20.07
N GLY A 468 -22.79 -14.43 18.97
CA GLY A 468 -22.93 -13.89 17.60
C GLY A 468 -21.62 -13.39 16.97
N ASN A 469 -20.53 -13.30 17.74
CA ASN A 469 -19.23 -12.86 17.29
C ASN A 469 -18.38 -14.07 16.88
N PHE A 470 -17.99 -14.10 15.60
CA PHE A 470 -17.04 -15.09 15.10
C PHE A 470 -15.65 -14.48 15.06
N CYS A 471 -14.65 -15.17 15.61
CA CYS A 471 -13.24 -14.77 15.54
C CYS A 471 -12.39 -15.92 15.01
N VAL A 472 -11.40 -15.57 14.19
CA VAL A 472 -10.32 -16.46 13.76
C VAL A 472 -9.06 -16.04 14.50
N PHE A 473 -8.32 -17.02 15.01
CA PHE A 473 -7.05 -16.79 15.69
C PHE A 473 -5.94 -17.40 14.85
N PHE A 474 -4.88 -16.63 14.61
CA PHE A 474 -3.65 -17.10 13.99
C PHE A 474 -2.53 -17.00 15.03
N THR A 475 -1.91 -18.13 15.36
CA THR A 475 -0.71 -18.17 16.20
C THR A 475 0.50 -18.08 15.30
N GLU A 476 1.25 -16.99 15.38
CA GLU A 476 2.44 -16.71 14.56
C GLU A 476 3.58 -16.30 15.51
N GLY A 477 4.66 -17.09 15.53
CA GLY A 477 5.69 -16.95 16.55
C GLY A 477 5.13 -17.02 17.98
N GLU A 478 5.41 -16.00 18.79
CA GLU A 478 4.88 -15.85 20.15
C GLU A 478 3.53 -15.10 20.21
N VAL A 479 3.05 -14.59 19.08
CA VAL A 479 1.86 -13.73 19.01
C VAL A 479 0.63 -14.54 18.59
N ILE A 480 -0.51 -14.24 19.20
CA ILE A 480 -1.82 -14.77 18.78
C ILE A 480 -2.65 -13.60 18.24
N HIS A 481 -2.80 -13.54 16.92
CA HIS A 481 -3.66 -12.55 16.26
C HIS A 481 -5.12 -12.96 16.40
N LYS A 482 -5.87 -12.26 17.25
CA LYS A 482 -7.33 -12.41 17.35
C LYS A 482 -8.00 -11.50 16.34
N LEU A 483 -8.58 -12.09 15.30
CA LEU A 483 -9.29 -11.37 14.25
C LEU A 483 -10.79 -11.62 14.38
N PRO A 484 -11.59 -10.65 14.85
CA PRO A 484 -13.03 -10.66 14.64
C PRO A 484 -13.34 -10.82 13.15
N VAL A 485 -14.46 -11.40 12.76
CA VAL A 485 -14.83 -11.54 11.35
C VAL A 485 -16.25 -11.05 11.15
N GLY A 486 -16.38 -10.02 10.32
CA GLY A 486 -17.66 -9.50 9.92
C GLY A 486 -18.24 -10.24 8.71
N PHE A 487 -19.57 -10.34 8.64
CA PHE A 487 -20.29 -10.96 7.51
C PHE A 487 -21.21 -9.92 6.89
N GLY A 488 -20.93 -9.53 5.64
CA GLY A 488 -21.62 -8.44 4.93
C GLY A 488 -21.08 -7.03 5.24
N LYS A 489 -20.49 -6.83 6.41
CA LYS A 489 -19.70 -5.64 6.78
C LYS A 489 -18.42 -6.12 7.44
N ALA A 490 -17.27 -5.51 7.14
CA ALA A 490 -16.01 -5.88 7.76
C ALA A 490 -16.01 -5.56 9.26
N ALA A 491 -15.28 -6.36 10.04
CA ALA A 491 -15.05 -6.08 11.46
C ALA A 491 -13.65 -5.47 11.64
N ASP A 492 -13.52 -4.56 12.60
CA ASP A 492 -12.23 -3.96 12.91
C ASP A 492 -11.37 -4.93 13.73
N GLY A 493 -10.07 -4.92 13.49
CA GLY A 493 -9.09 -5.73 14.18
C GLY A 493 -7.71 -5.09 14.15
N CYS A 494 -6.75 -5.80 14.73
CA CYS A 494 -5.36 -5.40 14.76
C CYS A 494 -4.47 -6.63 14.60
N VAL A 495 -3.36 -6.46 13.89
CA VAL A 495 -2.28 -7.44 13.77
C VAL A 495 -1.02 -6.82 14.36
N ASP A 496 -0.32 -7.57 15.21
CA ASP A 496 0.97 -7.17 15.78
C ASP A 496 2.07 -7.91 15.01
N LEU A 497 2.91 -7.17 14.29
CA LEU A 497 4.06 -7.74 13.61
C LEU A 497 5.33 -7.27 14.32
N HIS A 498 5.86 -8.11 15.21
CA HIS A 498 7.10 -7.83 15.94
C HIS A 498 7.10 -6.48 16.68
N GLY A 499 5.99 -6.14 17.34
CA GLY A 499 5.81 -4.90 18.11
C GLY A 499 5.26 -3.72 17.32
N GLU A 500 5.02 -3.87 16.01
CA GLU A 500 4.31 -2.89 15.21
C GLU A 500 2.85 -3.28 15.01
N HIS A 501 1.93 -2.40 15.43
CA HIS A 501 0.50 -2.65 15.30
C HIS A 501 -0.03 -2.13 13.96
N TYR A 502 -0.70 -3.01 13.22
CA TYR A 502 -1.36 -2.73 11.96
C TYR A 502 -2.86 -2.87 12.13
N LEU A 503 -3.59 -1.79 11.87
CA LEU A 503 -5.05 -1.83 11.85
C LEU A 503 -5.51 -2.66 10.66
N VAL A 504 -6.48 -3.54 10.89
CA VAL A 504 -7.05 -4.38 9.86
C VAL A 504 -8.57 -4.37 9.88
N ALA A 505 -9.17 -4.59 8.72
CA ALA A 505 -10.59 -4.82 8.57
C ALA A 505 -10.83 -6.20 7.94
N THR A 506 -11.65 -7.01 8.59
CA THR A 506 -11.78 -8.45 8.31
C THR A 506 -13.19 -8.81 7.85
N LEU A 507 -13.29 -9.42 6.67
CA LEU A 507 -14.55 -9.82 6.06
C LEU A 507 -14.55 -11.32 5.78
N GLY A 508 -15.60 -12.01 6.21
CA GLY A 508 -15.83 -13.42 5.96
C GLY A 508 -16.97 -13.65 4.97
N GLU A 509 -16.78 -14.62 4.08
CA GLU A 509 -17.83 -15.18 3.24
C GLU A 509 -17.77 -16.71 3.36
N PHE A 510 -18.90 -17.33 3.68
CA PHE A 510 -19.03 -18.79 3.59
C PHE A 510 -19.49 -19.20 2.21
N ALA A 511 -18.80 -20.18 1.65
CA ALA A 511 -19.11 -20.78 0.37
C ALA A 511 -18.93 -22.30 0.43
N ARG A 512 -19.25 -22.97 -0.68
CA ARG A 512 -18.93 -24.36 -0.95
C ARG A 512 -18.18 -24.42 -2.27
N ASP A 513 -17.19 -25.30 -2.38
CA ASP A 513 -16.50 -25.53 -3.64
C ASP A 513 -17.30 -26.46 -4.57
N GLU A 514 -16.73 -26.80 -5.72
CA GLU A 514 -17.33 -27.70 -6.72
C GLU A 514 -17.56 -29.14 -6.23
N ASN A 515 -16.89 -29.54 -5.15
CA ASN A 515 -17.03 -30.85 -4.51
C ASN A 515 -17.90 -30.79 -3.24
N ASP A 516 -18.61 -29.68 -3.03
CA ASP A 516 -19.44 -29.43 -1.84
C ASP A 516 -18.62 -29.32 -0.53
N ILE A 517 -17.32 -29.02 -0.61
CA ILE A 517 -16.46 -28.80 0.55
C ILE A 517 -16.76 -27.39 1.12
N PRO A 518 -17.05 -27.25 2.43
CA PRO A 518 -17.24 -25.95 3.05
C PRO A 518 -15.96 -25.11 3.00
N VAL A 519 -16.11 -23.83 2.62
CA VAL A 519 -15.02 -22.86 2.52
C VAL A 519 -15.36 -21.61 3.31
N LEU A 520 -14.47 -21.18 4.20
CA LEU A 520 -14.46 -19.82 4.73
C LEU A 520 -13.48 -18.99 3.89
N LYS A 521 -13.99 -18.04 3.11
CA LYS A 521 -13.18 -17.01 2.47
C LYS A 521 -13.01 -15.87 3.47
N LEU A 522 -11.80 -15.71 3.97
CA LEU A 522 -11.42 -14.62 4.87
C LEU A 522 -10.60 -13.59 4.08
N GLU A 523 -11.02 -12.35 4.10
CA GLU A 523 -10.25 -11.21 3.63
C GLU A 523 -9.82 -10.36 4.82
N VAL A 524 -8.52 -10.11 4.95
CA VAL A 524 -7.89 -9.27 5.97
C VAL A 524 -7.29 -8.07 5.25
N THR A 525 -7.98 -6.93 5.32
CA THR A 525 -7.53 -5.68 4.69
C THR A 525 -6.63 -4.94 5.67
N PHE A 526 -5.39 -4.65 5.29
CA PHE A 526 -4.49 -3.80 6.08
C PHE A 526 -4.81 -2.35 5.71
N ILE A 527 -5.62 -1.70 6.55
CA ILE A 527 -6.30 -0.47 6.17
C ILE A 527 -5.34 0.73 6.08
N GLU A 528 -4.16 0.63 6.70
CA GLU A 528 -3.08 1.61 6.62
C GLU A 528 -2.15 1.37 5.40
N GLU A 529 -2.09 0.14 4.87
CA GLU A 529 -1.07 -0.35 3.92
C GLU A 529 -1.55 -0.52 2.48
N CYS A 530 -2.80 -0.17 2.20
CA CYS A 530 -3.41 -0.31 0.87
C CYS A 530 -3.41 -1.74 0.29
N VAL A 531 -3.26 -2.76 1.13
CA VAL A 531 -3.18 -4.17 0.72
C VAL A 531 -4.18 -5.07 1.44
N LYS A 532 -4.40 -6.26 0.87
CA LYS A 532 -5.29 -7.28 1.42
C LYS A 532 -4.59 -8.62 1.47
N ARG A 533 -4.75 -9.37 2.56
CA ARG A 533 -4.44 -10.81 2.64
C ARG A 533 -5.74 -11.60 2.55
N LYS A 534 -5.77 -12.65 1.74
CA LYS A 534 -6.95 -13.51 1.55
C LYS A 534 -6.58 -14.93 1.92
N ALA A 535 -7.39 -15.55 2.77
CA ALA A 535 -7.27 -16.94 3.17
C ALA A 535 -8.57 -17.67 2.83
N HIS A 536 -8.52 -18.59 1.86
CA HIS A 536 -9.62 -19.50 1.60
C HIS A 536 -9.38 -20.80 2.35
N ILE A 537 -10.13 -21.01 3.43
CA ILE A 537 -9.98 -22.13 4.36
C ILE A 537 -11.02 -23.20 4.00
N PHE A 538 -10.56 -24.31 3.43
CA PHE A 538 -11.35 -25.48 3.07
C PHE A 538 -11.37 -26.46 4.23
N PHE A 539 -12.56 -26.93 4.62
CA PHE A 539 -12.74 -27.85 5.75
C PHE A 539 -13.04 -29.26 5.23
N HIS A 540 -12.07 -30.17 5.33
CA HIS A 540 -12.13 -31.51 4.75
C HIS A 540 -12.80 -32.53 5.70
N GLU A 541 -13.29 -33.63 5.12
CA GLU A 541 -14.01 -34.68 5.87
C GLU A 541 -13.13 -35.43 6.89
N ASP A 542 -11.82 -35.46 6.67
CA ASP A 542 -10.83 -36.05 7.56
C ASP A 542 -10.54 -35.19 8.82
N ASN A 543 -11.30 -34.10 9.00
CA ASN A 543 -11.06 -33.04 9.98
C ASN A 543 -9.74 -32.30 9.76
N GLY A 544 -9.15 -32.37 8.57
CA GLY A 544 -8.09 -31.47 8.14
C GLY A 544 -8.64 -30.15 7.60
N ILE A 545 -7.75 -29.18 7.46
CA ILE A 545 -7.99 -27.97 6.68
C ILE A 545 -6.95 -27.83 5.57
N GLU A 546 -7.35 -27.17 4.49
CA GLU A 546 -6.43 -26.61 3.50
C GLU A 546 -6.67 -25.10 3.42
N ILE A 547 -5.62 -24.29 3.52
CA ILE A 547 -5.70 -22.85 3.38
C ILE A 547 -5.00 -22.46 2.08
N ARG A 548 -5.74 -21.85 1.16
CA ARG A 548 -5.18 -21.23 -0.04
C ARG A 548 -5.09 -19.73 0.17
N TRP A 549 -3.87 -19.23 0.13
CA TRP A 549 -3.58 -17.82 0.36
C TRP A 549 -3.51 -17.04 -0.95
N ASN A 550 -3.95 -15.78 -0.89
CA ASN A 550 -3.78 -14.80 -1.96
C ASN A 550 -3.55 -13.42 -1.32
N GLU A 551 -3.07 -12.46 -2.09
CA GLU A 551 -2.94 -11.07 -1.65
C GLU A 551 -3.30 -10.07 -2.75
N THR A 552 -3.53 -8.82 -2.34
CA THR A 552 -3.74 -7.70 -3.25
C THR A 552 -2.83 -6.56 -2.79
N PRO A 553 -1.99 -5.98 -3.68
CA PRO A 553 -1.85 -6.26 -5.11
C PRO A 553 -1.36 -7.68 -5.40
N GLY A 554 -2.00 -8.34 -6.38
CA GLY A 554 -1.85 -9.78 -6.57
C GLY A 554 -0.56 -10.20 -7.27
N LYS A 555 -0.41 -11.52 -7.43
CA LYS A 555 0.73 -12.22 -8.03
C LYS A 555 1.40 -11.52 -9.21
N LYS A 556 0.63 -10.97 -10.16
CA LYS A 556 1.19 -10.29 -11.35
C LYS A 556 2.09 -9.11 -10.99
N MET A 557 1.70 -8.30 -10.01
CA MET A 557 2.46 -7.10 -9.64
C MET A 557 3.73 -7.48 -8.88
N ILE A 558 3.65 -8.43 -7.96
CA ILE A 558 4.81 -8.93 -7.22
C ILE A 558 5.79 -9.60 -8.18
N LEU A 559 5.30 -10.42 -9.13
CA LEU A 559 6.15 -11.03 -10.15
C LEU A 559 6.74 -9.99 -11.10
N ALA A 560 6.04 -8.91 -11.45
CA ALA A 560 6.59 -7.83 -12.27
C ALA A 560 7.73 -7.07 -11.54
N GLY A 561 7.56 -6.81 -10.24
CA GLY A 561 8.61 -6.24 -9.40
C GLY A 561 9.80 -7.17 -9.19
N LEU A 562 9.57 -8.48 -9.14
CA LEU A 562 10.64 -9.48 -9.05
C LEU A 562 11.27 -9.78 -10.41
N SER A 563 10.54 -9.65 -11.52
CA SER A 563 11.06 -9.93 -12.86
C SER A 563 12.13 -8.94 -13.26
N SER A 564 11.97 -7.65 -12.93
CA SER A 564 13.02 -6.65 -13.09
C SER A 564 14.28 -7.02 -12.32
N ILE A 565 14.13 -7.57 -11.11
CA ILE A 565 15.23 -8.07 -10.30
C ILE A 565 15.86 -9.31 -10.95
N THR A 566 15.08 -10.28 -11.44
CA THR A 566 15.61 -11.50 -12.07
C THR A 566 16.25 -11.26 -13.43
N GLU A 567 15.76 -10.29 -14.22
CA GLU A 567 16.38 -9.89 -15.48
C GLU A 567 17.75 -9.27 -15.23
N GLU A 568 17.88 -8.40 -14.21
CA GLU A 568 19.16 -7.89 -13.73
C GLU A 568 20.12 -8.99 -13.23
N LEU A 569 19.59 -10.08 -12.65
CA LEU A 569 20.35 -11.21 -12.11
C LEU A 569 20.74 -12.26 -13.17
N SER A 570 19.94 -12.44 -14.22
CA SER A 570 20.09 -13.49 -15.24
C SER A 570 21.41 -13.43 -16.02
N GLY A 571 22.03 -12.25 -16.09
CA GLY A 571 23.35 -12.02 -16.68
C GLY A 571 24.53 -12.42 -15.78
N ASN A 572 24.29 -12.86 -14.54
CA ASN A 572 25.33 -13.06 -13.54
C ASN A 572 25.64 -14.54 -13.28
N PHE A 573 26.91 -14.94 -13.49
CA PHE A 573 27.37 -16.33 -13.38
C PHE A 573 27.10 -16.96 -11.99
N LEU A 574 27.18 -16.16 -10.94
CA LEU A 574 26.92 -16.59 -9.55
C LEU A 574 25.46 -16.98 -9.29
N TYR A 575 24.51 -16.32 -9.95
CA TYR A 575 23.08 -16.64 -9.85
C TYR A 575 22.79 -18.01 -10.49
N ASN A 576 23.39 -18.26 -11.67
CA ASN A 576 23.28 -19.56 -12.33
C ASN A 576 24.00 -20.68 -11.57
N SER A 577 25.09 -20.37 -10.84
CA SER A 577 25.75 -21.32 -9.94
C SER A 577 24.91 -21.66 -8.71
N LEU A 578 24.31 -20.65 -8.05
CA LEU A 578 23.41 -20.84 -6.90
C LEU A 578 22.16 -21.66 -7.27
N LEU A 579 21.56 -21.40 -8.43
CA LEU A 579 20.43 -22.19 -8.95
C LEU A 579 20.88 -23.59 -9.38
N GLY A 580 22.07 -23.69 -9.99
CA GLY A 580 22.68 -24.96 -10.42
C GLY A 580 23.00 -25.89 -9.26
N ASP A 581 23.53 -25.37 -8.15
CA ASP A 581 23.80 -26.13 -6.92
C ASP A 581 22.51 -26.68 -6.28
N HIS A 582 21.35 -26.09 -6.57
CA HIS A 582 20.04 -26.54 -6.12
C HIS A 582 19.21 -27.28 -7.19
N ASN A 583 19.75 -27.53 -8.39
CA ASN A 583 19.03 -28.12 -9.54
C ASN A 583 17.73 -27.37 -9.91
N ILE A 584 17.66 -26.05 -9.68
CA ILE A 584 16.45 -25.24 -9.95
C ILE A 584 16.54 -24.65 -11.36
N THR A 585 15.66 -25.08 -12.26
CA THR A 585 15.51 -24.45 -13.58
C THR A 585 14.77 -23.12 -13.47
N THR A 586 14.93 -22.21 -14.43
CA THR A 586 14.21 -20.93 -14.45
C THR A 586 12.67 -21.11 -14.41
N GLU A 587 12.15 -22.16 -15.05
CA GLU A 587 10.73 -22.50 -14.99
C GLU A 587 10.30 -23.01 -13.60
N LEU A 588 11.14 -23.82 -12.95
CA LEU A 588 10.90 -24.27 -11.58
C LEU A 588 10.98 -23.10 -10.60
N LEU A 589 11.94 -22.19 -10.77
CA LEU A 589 12.05 -20.98 -9.96
C LEU A 589 10.81 -20.11 -10.07
N HIS A 590 10.33 -19.87 -11.29
CA HIS A 590 9.10 -19.11 -11.51
C HIS A 590 7.95 -19.75 -10.73
N ARG A 591 7.72 -21.06 -10.90
CA ARG A 591 6.66 -21.81 -10.17
C ARG A 591 6.81 -21.75 -8.65
N LEU A 592 8.04 -21.85 -8.14
CA LEU A 592 8.30 -21.74 -6.71
C LEU A 592 7.96 -20.35 -6.18
N MET A 593 8.31 -19.29 -6.92
CA MET A 593 7.91 -17.93 -6.58
C MET A 593 6.38 -17.76 -6.61
N GLU A 594 5.70 -18.36 -7.59
CA GLU A 594 4.23 -18.36 -7.61
C GLU A 594 3.65 -19.01 -6.36
N GLN A 595 4.22 -20.13 -5.91
CA GLN A 595 3.81 -20.83 -4.70
C GLN A 595 4.15 -20.05 -3.42
N THR A 596 5.20 -19.24 -3.41
CA THR A 596 5.51 -18.36 -2.27
C THR A 596 4.50 -17.22 -2.15
N ILE A 597 4.02 -16.66 -3.27
CA ILE A 597 3.06 -15.54 -3.27
C ILE A 597 1.64 -16.03 -2.97
N GLU A 598 1.22 -17.14 -3.58
CA GLU A 598 -0.11 -17.75 -3.42
C GLU A 598 0.01 -19.18 -2.86
N PRO A 599 0.51 -19.36 -1.62
CA PRO A 599 0.74 -20.69 -1.07
C PRO A 599 -0.55 -21.43 -0.72
N ALA A 600 -0.51 -22.75 -0.84
CA ALA A 600 -1.54 -23.65 -0.33
C ALA A 600 -0.93 -24.54 0.76
N VAL A 601 -1.48 -24.46 1.98
CA VAL A 601 -0.99 -25.20 3.14
C VAL A 601 -2.07 -26.02 3.79
N ARG A 602 -1.65 -27.12 4.42
CA ARG A 602 -2.55 -28.01 5.14
C ARG A 602 -2.34 -27.87 6.64
N GLY A 603 -3.40 -28.14 7.38
CA GLY A 603 -3.36 -28.26 8.82
C GLY A 603 -4.21 -29.44 9.28
N TYR A 604 -3.82 -30.06 10.37
CA TYR A 604 -4.55 -31.16 10.99
C TYR A 604 -5.17 -30.72 12.31
N LEU A 605 -6.33 -31.28 12.65
CA LEU A 605 -6.99 -30.97 13.92
C LEU A 605 -6.11 -31.43 15.10
N LYS A 606 -5.81 -30.51 16.01
CA LYS A 606 -5.04 -30.76 17.24
C LYS A 606 -5.76 -31.78 18.10
N ARG A 607 -5.06 -32.84 18.54
CA ARG A 607 -5.68 -33.91 19.34
C ARG A 607 -5.78 -33.48 20.81
N PRO A 608 -6.82 -33.92 21.55
CA PRO A 608 -6.95 -33.63 22.99
C PRO A 608 -5.79 -34.17 23.86
N GLU A 609 -4.95 -35.06 23.34
CA GLU A 609 -3.81 -35.65 24.07
C GLU A 609 -2.53 -34.81 23.99
N GLU A 610 -2.48 -33.80 23.10
CA GLU A 610 -1.35 -32.86 22.94
C GLU A 610 -1.47 -31.65 23.88
N THR A 611 -2.55 -31.55 24.65
CA THR A 611 -2.68 -30.59 25.77
C THR A 611 -2.05 -31.19 27.04
N GLY A 612 -0.72 -31.27 27.08
CA GLY A 612 0.03 -31.73 28.25
C GLY A 612 0.35 -30.60 29.24
N SER A 613 -0.23 -30.70 30.44
CA SER A 613 0.20 -30.13 31.74
C SER A 613 0.62 -28.65 31.81
N ILE A 614 -0.34 -27.78 32.12
CA ILE A 614 -0.06 -26.78 33.18
C ILE A 614 -0.38 -27.52 34.48
N ASP A 615 0.66 -28.03 35.13
CA ASP A 615 0.56 -28.45 36.53
C ASP A 615 0.14 -27.22 37.34
N THR A 616 -1.12 -27.22 37.77
CA THR A 616 -1.49 -26.57 39.01
C THR A 616 -1.07 -27.50 40.13
N ASP A 617 0.07 -27.24 40.77
CA ASP A 617 0.33 -27.70 42.12
C ASP A 617 1.18 -26.67 42.88
N GLU A 618 0.56 -26.17 43.95
CA GLU A 618 1.00 -25.32 45.10
C GLU A 618 1.49 -23.89 44.88
#